data_AF-A0A3M7I8S6-F1
#
_entry.id   AF-A0A3M7I8S6-F1
#
_cell.length_a   1.000
_cell.length_b   1.000
_cell.length_c   1.000
_cell.angle_alpha   90.00
_cell.angle_beta   90.00
_cell.angle_gamma   90.00
#
_symmetry.space_group_name_H-M   'P 1'
#
loop_
_entity.id
_entity.type
_entity.pdbx_description
1 polymer ?
#
loop_
_entity_poly.entity_id
_entity_poly.type
_entity_poly.pdbx_seq_one_letter_code
_entity_poly.pdbx_strand_id
1 'polypeptide(L)'
;IIDGGNSHFPDTNRRTKYLQEKGIRFVGTGVSGGEEGARYGPSIMPGGNEEAWPYVKDVLQSISAKSDGEACCQWVGDEGAGHYVKMVHNGIEYGDMQLISEAYDIMKRGLGMSCKEIGDVFAQWNKGVLDSFLIEITRDIMYYNDEDGTPLVEKILDAAGQKGTGKWTAINALDMGQPVTLIGEAVFARCLSSLKGERIRASERLTGPTPSFSGNRQEVLDNLEQALYASKIISYTQGFMLMENAAQEYGWKLQKPEIALMWRGGCIIRSVFLKDITAAYRANPDLENLLFADFFNKAIQKAQTGWRDIVSKGALWGIPTPAFSTALSFYDGFRTKNLPANILQAQRDYFGAHTFRIKPEFASQTYPEGKDIHVNWTGRGGNVSASTYTA
;
A
#
# COMPACT_ATOMS: atom_id res chain seq x y z
N ILE A 1 -25.26 -17.92 -5.18
CA ILE A 1 -25.46 -16.50 -4.79
C ILE A 1 -24.14 -15.78 -5.02
N ILE A 2 -24.15 -14.59 -5.64
CA ILE A 2 -22.96 -13.74 -5.82
C ILE A 2 -23.18 -12.44 -5.05
N ASP A 3 -22.27 -12.11 -4.14
CA ASP A 3 -22.22 -10.79 -3.48
C ASP A 3 -21.14 -9.95 -4.17
N GLY A 4 -21.55 -8.92 -4.91
CA GLY A 4 -20.66 -7.99 -5.62
C GLY A 4 -20.35 -6.70 -4.85
N GLY A 5 -20.77 -6.59 -3.59
CA GLY A 5 -20.56 -5.42 -2.76
C GLY A 5 -19.12 -5.27 -2.27
N ASN A 6 -18.80 -4.14 -1.63
CA ASN A 6 -17.54 -3.99 -0.87
C ASN A 6 -17.71 -4.58 0.55
N SER A 7 -18.08 -5.86 0.62
CA SER A 7 -18.27 -6.57 1.89
C SER A 7 -16.92 -6.81 2.59
N HIS A 8 -16.92 -6.76 3.92
CA HIS A 8 -15.74 -7.14 4.70
C HIS A 8 -15.52 -8.67 4.56
N PHE A 9 -14.27 -9.09 4.36
CA PHE A 9 -13.97 -10.49 4.03
C PHE A 9 -14.40 -11.52 5.11
N PRO A 10 -14.38 -11.24 6.44
CA PRO A 10 -14.84 -12.21 7.44
C PRO A 10 -16.34 -12.50 7.33
N ASP A 11 -17.15 -11.51 6.92
CA ASP A 11 -18.57 -11.74 6.63
C ASP A 11 -18.74 -12.68 5.44
N THR A 12 -17.83 -12.59 4.47
CA THR A 12 -17.81 -13.45 3.29
C THR A 12 -17.43 -14.88 3.69
N ASN A 13 -16.39 -15.06 4.51
CA ASN A 13 -16.03 -16.36 5.09
C ASN A 13 -17.22 -17.01 5.80
N ARG A 14 -17.91 -16.24 6.67
CA ARG A 14 -19.10 -16.69 7.39
C ARG A 14 -20.24 -17.08 6.45
N ARG A 15 -20.54 -16.25 5.43
CA ARG A 15 -21.62 -16.50 4.46
C ARG A 15 -21.32 -17.74 3.60
N THR A 16 -20.09 -17.90 3.15
CA THR A 16 -19.65 -19.07 2.36
C THR A 16 -19.88 -20.36 3.13
N LYS A 17 -19.39 -20.46 4.38
CA LYS A 17 -19.57 -21.65 5.23
C LYS A 17 -21.05 -21.96 5.50
N TYR A 18 -21.80 -20.95 5.92
CA TYR A 18 -23.22 -21.10 6.27
C TYR A 18 -24.09 -21.59 5.11
N LEU A 19 -23.81 -21.11 3.88
CA LEU A 19 -24.56 -21.49 2.69
C LEU A 19 -24.12 -22.85 2.14
N GLN A 20 -22.84 -23.19 2.27
CA GLN A 20 -22.31 -24.50 1.90
C GLN A 20 -23.00 -25.64 2.68
N GLU A 21 -23.25 -25.46 3.98
CA GLU A 21 -24.02 -26.41 4.81
C GLU A 21 -25.46 -26.66 4.30
N LYS A 22 -25.98 -25.78 3.45
CA LYS A 22 -27.33 -25.86 2.85
C LYS A 22 -27.30 -26.29 1.38
N GLY A 23 -26.14 -26.69 0.89
CA GLY A 23 -25.94 -27.03 -0.52
C GLY A 23 -26.04 -25.81 -1.46
N ILE A 24 -25.89 -24.59 -0.94
CA ILE A 24 -25.95 -23.35 -1.73
C ILE A 24 -24.53 -22.82 -1.93
N ARG A 25 -24.12 -22.66 -3.19
CA ARG A 25 -22.82 -22.06 -3.53
C ARG A 25 -22.85 -20.54 -3.39
N PHE A 26 -21.83 -19.99 -2.75
CA PHE A 26 -21.63 -18.57 -2.56
C PHE A 26 -20.32 -18.10 -3.19
N VAL A 27 -20.35 -16.93 -3.83
CA VAL A 27 -19.18 -16.25 -4.40
C VAL A 27 -19.18 -14.80 -3.91
N GLY A 28 -18.18 -14.43 -3.13
CA GLY A 28 -17.89 -13.03 -2.82
C GLY A 28 -16.96 -12.45 -3.88
N THR A 29 -17.41 -11.39 -4.54
CA THR A 29 -16.74 -10.85 -5.73
C THR A 29 -16.44 -9.38 -5.56
N GLY A 30 -15.16 -9.05 -5.48
CA GLY A 30 -14.73 -7.66 -5.58
C GLY A 30 -14.96 -7.09 -6.98
N VAL A 31 -15.59 -5.92 -7.09
CA VAL A 31 -15.77 -5.21 -8.38
C VAL A 31 -15.14 -3.82 -8.30
N SER A 32 -14.25 -3.46 -9.23
CA SER A 32 -13.55 -2.17 -9.25
C SER A 32 -13.62 -1.52 -10.64
N GLY A 33 -13.68 -0.17 -10.68
CA GLY A 33 -13.72 0.61 -11.92
C GLY A 33 -14.61 1.84 -11.93
N GLY A 34 -15.36 2.09 -10.85
CA GLY A 34 -16.34 3.18 -10.81
C GLY A 34 -17.51 2.95 -11.77
N GLU A 35 -18.30 3.99 -12.01
CA GLU A 35 -19.50 3.91 -12.85
C GLU A 35 -19.17 3.55 -14.31
N GLU A 36 -18.16 4.21 -14.88
CA GLU A 36 -17.72 3.98 -16.25
C GLU A 36 -17.10 2.59 -16.42
N GLY A 37 -16.23 2.18 -15.47
CA GLY A 37 -15.67 0.82 -15.47
C GLY A 37 -16.75 -0.24 -15.37
N ALA A 38 -17.78 -0.06 -14.53
CA ALA A 38 -18.90 -0.99 -14.45
C ALA A 38 -19.68 -1.11 -15.79
N ARG A 39 -19.75 -0.04 -16.58
CA ARG A 39 -20.47 -0.03 -17.86
C ARG A 39 -19.70 -0.71 -18.99
N TYR A 40 -18.38 -0.52 -19.06
CA TYR A 40 -17.55 -0.89 -20.21
C TYR A 40 -16.56 -2.02 -19.95
N GLY A 41 -16.26 -2.33 -18.69
CA GLY A 41 -15.36 -3.41 -18.32
C GLY A 41 -14.72 -3.17 -16.96
N PRO A 42 -15.24 -3.73 -15.87
CA PRO A 42 -14.62 -3.59 -14.55
C PRO A 42 -13.53 -4.65 -14.36
N SER A 43 -12.74 -4.47 -13.31
CA SER A 43 -11.96 -5.56 -12.72
C SER A 43 -12.85 -6.35 -11.76
N ILE A 44 -12.82 -7.68 -11.85
CA ILE A 44 -13.71 -8.58 -11.12
C ILE A 44 -12.88 -9.65 -10.41
N MET A 45 -13.05 -9.79 -9.10
CA MET A 45 -12.20 -10.59 -8.22
C MET A 45 -13.04 -11.63 -7.46
N PRO A 46 -13.54 -12.70 -8.11
CA PRO A 46 -14.40 -13.70 -7.50
C PRO A 46 -13.64 -14.69 -6.61
N GLY A 47 -14.13 -14.94 -5.40
CA GLY A 47 -13.71 -16.04 -4.53
C GLY A 47 -14.89 -16.62 -3.74
N GLY A 48 -14.73 -17.79 -3.13
CA GLY A 48 -15.83 -18.48 -2.44
C GLY A 48 -15.80 -19.98 -2.61
N ASN A 49 -16.92 -20.58 -3.01
CA ASN A 49 -16.97 -22.00 -3.37
C ASN A 49 -16.48 -22.21 -4.81
N GLU A 50 -15.32 -22.82 -4.99
CA GLU A 50 -14.69 -23.04 -6.32
C GLU A 50 -15.60 -23.77 -7.31
N GLU A 51 -16.45 -24.69 -6.83
CA GLU A 51 -17.45 -25.37 -7.66
C GLU A 51 -18.42 -24.42 -8.39
N ALA A 52 -18.58 -23.18 -7.90
CA ALA A 52 -19.41 -22.18 -8.58
C ALA A 52 -18.73 -21.59 -9.82
N TRP A 53 -17.40 -21.63 -9.89
CA TRP A 53 -16.63 -20.92 -10.91
C TRP A 53 -17.01 -21.32 -12.34
N PRO A 54 -17.13 -22.62 -12.72
CA PRO A 54 -17.51 -22.99 -14.09
C PRO A 54 -18.86 -22.44 -14.54
N TYR A 55 -19.78 -22.15 -13.60
CA TYR A 55 -21.12 -21.63 -13.92
C TYR A 55 -21.14 -20.12 -14.16
N VAL A 56 -20.16 -19.39 -13.64
CA VAL A 56 -20.13 -17.92 -13.67
C VAL A 56 -18.96 -17.37 -14.49
N LYS A 57 -17.96 -18.20 -14.78
CA LYS A 57 -16.71 -17.84 -15.46
C LYS A 57 -16.96 -17.06 -16.75
N ASP A 58 -17.75 -17.62 -17.66
CA ASP A 58 -17.93 -17.04 -19.00
C ASP A 58 -18.59 -15.66 -18.90
N VAL A 59 -19.62 -15.51 -18.06
CA VAL A 59 -20.29 -14.23 -17.84
C VAL A 59 -19.33 -13.20 -17.24
N LEU A 60 -18.66 -13.55 -16.14
CA LEU A 60 -17.78 -12.63 -15.42
C LEU A 60 -16.56 -12.25 -16.26
N GLN A 61 -15.97 -13.20 -16.98
CA GLN A 61 -14.89 -12.89 -17.90
C GLN A 61 -15.41 -12.06 -19.07
N SER A 62 -16.51 -12.40 -19.75
CA SER A 62 -16.99 -11.63 -20.90
C SER A 62 -17.25 -10.15 -20.59
N ILE A 63 -17.77 -9.83 -19.40
CA ILE A 63 -18.04 -8.43 -19.02
C ILE A 63 -16.82 -7.69 -18.44
N SER A 64 -15.76 -8.39 -18.05
CA SER A 64 -14.57 -7.75 -17.45
C SER A 64 -13.79 -6.92 -18.46
N ALA A 65 -13.02 -5.95 -17.95
CA ALA A 65 -11.94 -5.35 -18.73
C ALA A 65 -11.01 -6.41 -19.33
N LYS A 66 -10.33 -6.04 -20.42
CA LYS A 66 -9.28 -6.83 -21.06
C LYS A 66 -7.95 -6.09 -21.00
N SER A 67 -6.88 -6.83 -20.73
CA SER A 67 -5.51 -6.34 -20.84
C SER A 67 -4.73 -7.28 -21.74
N ASP A 68 -4.30 -6.78 -22.91
CA ASP A 68 -3.60 -7.58 -23.93
C ASP A 68 -4.36 -8.87 -24.31
N GLY A 69 -5.70 -8.77 -24.41
CA GLY A 69 -6.61 -9.88 -24.72
C GLY A 69 -7.01 -10.75 -23.52
N GLU A 70 -6.29 -10.66 -22.40
CA GLU A 70 -6.60 -11.42 -21.19
C GLU A 70 -7.69 -10.75 -20.35
N ALA A 71 -8.62 -11.55 -19.78
CA ALA A 71 -9.66 -11.05 -18.89
C ALA A 71 -9.08 -10.59 -17.55
N CYS A 72 -9.40 -9.36 -17.12
CA CYS A 72 -9.16 -8.86 -15.77
C CYS A 72 -10.14 -9.47 -14.75
N CYS A 73 -10.31 -10.79 -14.82
CA CYS A 73 -11.17 -11.59 -13.96
C CYS A 73 -10.68 -13.04 -13.94
N GLN A 74 -10.22 -13.51 -12.78
CA GLN A 74 -9.81 -14.90 -12.53
C GLN A 74 -10.35 -15.37 -11.18
N TRP A 75 -10.46 -16.68 -10.99
CA TRP A 75 -10.79 -17.22 -9.67
C TRP A 75 -9.67 -16.89 -8.67
N VAL A 76 -10.02 -16.19 -7.60
CA VAL A 76 -9.05 -15.67 -6.63
C VAL A 76 -8.65 -16.71 -5.60
N GLY A 77 -9.63 -17.48 -5.11
CA GLY A 77 -9.42 -18.44 -4.04
C GLY A 77 -10.69 -18.68 -3.24
N ASP A 78 -10.50 -19.40 -2.14
CA ASP A 78 -11.61 -19.87 -1.30
C ASP A 78 -12.23 -18.77 -0.44
N GLU A 79 -13.45 -19.04 0.04
CA GLU A 79 -14.15 -18.22 1.03
C GLU A 79 -14.20 -16.71 0.68
N GLY A 80 -13.55 -15.87 1.49
CA GLY A 80 -13.53 -14.42 1.36
C GLY A 80 -12.38 -13.87 0.52
N ALA A 81 -11.56 -14.73 -0.11
CA ALA A 81 -10.36 -14.32 -0.85
C ALA A 81 -10.63 -13.20 -1.87
N GLY A 82 -11.75 -13.28 -2.62
CA GLY A 82 -12.13 -12.26 -3.59
C GLY A 82 -12.35 -10.87 -2.97
N HIS A 83 -13.10 -10.80 -1.88
CA HIS A 83 -13.31 -9.55 -1.13
C HIS A 83 -12.05 -9.09 -0.38
N TYR A 84 -11.20 -10.01 0.06
CA TYR A 84 -9.91 -9.68 0.67
C TYR A 84 -8.97 -9.00 -0.33
N VAL A 85 -8.80 -9.58 -1.53
CA VAL A 85 -8.01 -8.96 -2.61
C VAL A 85 -8.56 -7.60 -2.99
N LYS A 86 -9.89 -7.43 -3.01
CA LYS A 86 -10.51 -6.12 -3.25
C LYS A 86 -10.23 -5.10 -2.15
N MET A 87 -10.24 -5.52 -0.88
CA MET A 87 -9.86 -4.69 0.25
C MET A 87 -8.41 -4.22 0.10
N VAL A 88 -7.46 -5.12 -0.19
CA VAL A 88 -6.05 -4.78 -0.41
C VAL A 88 -5.88 -3.83 -1.60
N HIS A 89 -6.59 -4.06 -2.71
CA HIS A 89 -6.64 -3.13 -3.85
C HIS A 89 -7.01 -1.71 -3.39
N ASN A 90 -8.05 -1.54 -2.56
CA ASN A 90 -8.44 -0.21 -2.08
C ASN A 90 -7.41 0.39 -1.09
N GLY A 91 -6.71 -0.43 -0.32
CA GLY A 91 -5.58 0.03 0.47
C GLY A 91 -4.46 0.60 -0.42
N ILE A 92 -4.08 -0.12 -1.47
CA ILE A 92 -3.08 0.34 -2.45
C ILE A 92 -3.56 1.62 -3.16
N GLU A 93 -4.85 1.70 -3.52
CA GLU A 93 -5.47 2.91 -4.08
C GLU A 93 -5.29 4.13 -3.16
N TYR A 94 -5.46 3.95 -1.84
CA TYR A 94 -5.23 5.03 -0.87
C TYR A 94 -3.76 5.47 -0.86
N GLY A 95 -2.83 4.50 -0.92
CA GLY A 95 -1.40 4.75 -1.03
C GLY A 95 -1.04 5.56 -2.28
N ASP A 96 -1.49 5.11 -3.45
CA ASP A 96 -1.22 5.79 -4.73
C ASP A 96 -1.75 7.23 -4.73
N MET A 97 -2.99 7.45 -4.27
CA MET A 97 -3.57 8.80 -4.17
C MET A 97 -2.79 9.70 -3.22
N GLN A 98 -2.35 9.17 -2.07
CA GLN A 98 -1.58 9.95 -1.10
C GLN A 98 -0.19 10.32 -1.64
N LEU A 99 0.50 9.40 -2.31
CA LEU A 99 1.79 9.67 -2.94
C LEU A 99 1.69 10.75 -4.03
N ILE A 100 0.64 10.70 -4.86
CA ILE A 100 0.37 11.72 -5.88
C ILE A 100 0.08 13.07 -5.23
N SER A 101 -0.68 13.08 -4.12
CA SER A 101 -0.98 14.29 -3.35
C SER A 101 0.29 14.92 -2.77
N GLU A 102 1.23 14.12 -2.27
CA GLU A 102 2.53 14.61 -1.78
C GLU A 102 3.39 15.18 -2.90
N ALA A 103 3.40 14.57 -4.09
CA ALA A 103 4.08 15.12 -5.26
C ALA A 103 3.47 16.47 -5.69
N TYR A 104 2.15 16.56 -5.77
CA TYR A 104 1.43 17.82 -5.99
C TYR A 104 1.85 18.89 -4.98
N ASP A 105 1.91 18.53 -3.71
CA ASP A 105 2.15 19.48 -2.63
C ASP A 105 3.59 20.02 -2.60
N ILE A 106 4.57 19.17 -2.94
CA ILE A 106 5.96 19.58 -3.16
C ILE A 106 6.06 20.54 -4.35
N MET A 107 5.41 20.25 -5.47
CA MET A 107 5.43 21.15 -6.64
C MET A 107 4.76 22.49 -6.32
N LYS A 108 3.63 22.47 -5.62
CA LYS A 108 2.87 23.66 -5.29
C LYS A 108 3.56 24.52 -4.23
N ARG A 109 3.73 24.00 -3.02
CA ARG A 109 4.28 24.78 -1.89
C ARG A 109 5.81 24.83 -1.88
N GLY A 110 6.47 23.79 -2.37
CA GLY A 110 7.93 23.72 -2.41
C GLY A 110 8.52 24.50 -3.59
N LEU A 111 7.96 24.32 -4.79
CA LEU A 111 8.46 24.94 -6.03
C LEU A 111 7.66 26.17 -6.50
N GLY A 112 6.53 26.48 -5.86
CA GLY A 112 5.68 27.63 -6.21
C GLY A 112 4.98 27.49 -7.56
N MET A 113 4.74 26.26 -8.03
CA MET A 113 4.17 26.00 -9.36
C MET A 113 2.66 26.24 -9.38
N SER A 114 2.16 26.74 -10.51
CA SER A 114 0.74 26.86 -10.81
C SER A 114 0.11 25.50 -11.12
N CYS A 115 -1.22 25.37 -10.96
CA CYS A 115 -1.94 24.13 -11.31
C CYS A 115 -1.67 23.70 -12.75
N LYS A 116 -1.62 24.64 -13.71
CA LYS A 116 -1.30 24.33 -15.10
C LYS A 116 0.10 23.70 -15.25
N GLU A 117 1.14 24.30 -14.66
CA GLU A 117 2.50 23.75 -14.72
C GLU A 117 2.57 22.35 -14.07
N ILE A 118 1.84 22.14 -12.97
CA ILE A 118 1.74 20.82 -12.32
C ILE A 118 1.04 19.81 -13.24
N GLY A 119 -0.04 20.22 -13.92
CA GLY A 119 -0.71 19.42 -14.94
C GLY A 119 0.23 19.04 -16.09
N ASP A 120 1.09 19.96 -16.55
CA ASP A 120 2.08 19.71 -17.60
C ASP A 120 3.09 18.63 -17.15
N VAL A 121 3.52 18.64 -15.88
CA VAL A 121 4.39 17.61 -15.30
C VAL A 121 3.70 16.25 -15.23
N PHE A 122 2.47 16.17 -14.70
CA PHE A 122 1.75 14.90 -14.66
C PHE A 122 1.44 14.37 -16.06
N ALA A 123 1.20 15.25 -17.04
CA ALA A 123 1.06 14.85 -18.45
C ALA A 123 2.34 14.23 -19.03
N GLN A 124 3.52 14.70 -18.59
CA GLN A 124 4.80 14.10 -18.97
C GLN A 124 5.03 12.76 -18.27
N TRP A 125 4.83 12.68 -16.96
CA TRP A 125 4.98 11.44 -16.19
C TRP A 125 4.04 10.32 -16.68
N ASN A 126 2.84 10.68 -17.14
CA ASN A 126 1.88 9.70 -17.68
C ASN A 126 2.29 9.10 -19.05
N LYS A 127 3.41 9.53 -19.63
CA LYS A 127 3.98 8.93 -20.85
C LYS A 127 5.15 7.99 -20.55
N GLY A 128 5.50 7.84 -19.27
CA GLY A 128 6.67 7.10 -18.81
C GLY A 128 6.31 5.99 -17.81
N VAL A 129 7.19 5.78 -16.84
CA VAL A 129 7.07 4.69 -15.85
C VAL A 129 5.87 4.85 -14.90
N LEU A 130 5.30 6.05 -14.83
CA LEU A 130 4.12 6.38 -14.01
C LEU A 130 2.79 6.33 -14.79
N ASP A 131 2.79 5.92 -16.05
CA ASP A 131 1.57 5.77 -16.86
C ASP A 131 0.50 4.94 -16.10
N SER A 132 -0.55 5.65 -15.68
CA SER A 132 -1.61 5.12 -14.85
C SER A 132 -2.84 6.02 -14.87
N PHE A 133 -4.00 5.40 -14.60
CA PHE A 133 -5.25 6.15 -14.55
C PHE A 133 -5.24 7.27 -13.49
N LEU A 134 -4.64 7.04 -12.33
CA LEU A 134 -4.60 8.05 -11.27
C LEU A 134 -3.74 9.27 -11.65
N ILE A 135 -2.63 9.08 -12.38
CA ILE A 135 -1.83 10.20 -12.89
C ILE A 135 -2.60 10.93 -14.01
N GLU A 136 -3.27 10.19 -14.89
CA GLU A 136 -4.10 10.75 -15.95
C GLU A 136 -5.21 11.66 -15.40
N ILE A 137 -6.01 11.19 -14.45
CA ILE A 137 -7.08 12.02 -13.88
C ILE A 137 -6.51 13.18 -13.06
N THR A 138 -5.34 13.01 -12.43
CA THR A 138 -4.70 14.11 -11.69
C THR A 138 -4.28 15.22 -12.65
N ARG A 139 -3.71 14.88 -13.80
CA ARG A 139 -3.44 15.84 -14.89
C ARG A 139 -4.72 16.60 -15.28
N ASP A 140 -5.80 15.88 -15.53
CA ASP A 140 -7.07 16.50 -15.98
C ASP A 140 -7.67 17.41 -14.91
N ILE A 141 -7.62 17.01 -13.64
CA ILE A 141 -8.04 17.83 -12.50
C ILE A 141 -7.20 19.11 -12.41
N MET A 142 -5.89 19.04 -12.66
CA MET A 142 -5.00 20.22 -12.64
C MET A 142 -5.31 21.23 -13.75
N TYR A 143 -5.88 20.79 -14.87
CA TYR A 143 -6.30 21.67 -15.96
C TYR A 143 -7.73 22.19 -15.83
N TYR A 144 -8.52 21.64 -14.92
CA TYR A 144 -9.91 22.03 -14.77
C TYR A 144 -10.05 23.35 -13.99
N ASN A 145 -10.52 24.38 -14.69
CA ASN A 145 -10.91 25.65 -14.09
C ASN A 145 -12.41 25.71 -13.86
N ASP A 146 -12.81 26.39 -12.78
CA ASP A 146 -14.20 26.77 -12.52
C ASP A 146 -14.64 27.92 -13.45
N GLU A 147 -15.91 28.30 -13.43
CA GLU A 147 -16.49 29.33 -14.30
C GLU A 147 -15.80 30.69 -14.19
N ASP A 148 -15.22 31.01 -13.02
CA ASP A 148 -14.47 32.24 -12.79
C ASP A 148 -13.00 32.18 -13.24
N GLY A 149 -12.58 31.06 -13.85
CA GLY A 149 -11.21 30.83 -14.33
C GLY A 149 -10.21 30.37 -13.26
N THR A 150 -10.62 30.26 -11.99
CA THR A 150 -9.75 29.73 -10.93
C THR A 150 -9.72 28.20 -11.00
N PRO A 151 -8.56 27.55 -10.84
CA PRO A 151 -8.49 26.08 -10.78
C PRO A 151 -9.42 25.52 -9.69
N LEU A 152 -10.35 24.63 -10.06
CA LEU A 152 -11.38 24.16 -9.14
C LEU A 152 -10.78 23.46 -7.92
N VAL A 153 -9.66 22.74 -8.10
CA VAL A 153 -8.95 22.02 -7.03
C VAL A 153 -8.54 22.93 -5.87
N GLU A 154 -8.28 24.22 -6.13
CA GLU A 154 -7.92 25.21 -5.12
C GLU A 154 -9.10 25.63 -4.24
N LYS A 155 -10.33 25.38 -4.69
CA LYS A 155 -11.57 25.69 -3.95
C LYS A 155 -12.10 24.50 -3.17
N ILE A 156 -11.62 23.29 -3.43
CA ILE A 156 -12.08 22.07 -2.77
C ILE A 156 -11.62 22.05 -1.32
N LEU A 157 -12.54 21.76 -0.39
CA LEU A 157 -12.21 21.59 1.02
C LEU A 157 -11.24 20.40 1.20
N ASP A 158 -10.09 20.66 1.82
CA ASP A 158 -9.03 19.69 2.12
C ASP A 158 -9.39 18.79 3.32
N ALA A 159 -10.52 18.10 3.23
CA ALA A 159 -11.02 17.13 4.21
C ALA A 159 -11.44 15.84 3.48
N ALA A 160 -10.50 14.89 3.37
CA ALA A 160 -10.68 13.68 2.59
C ALA A 160 -11.63 12.69 3.31
N GLY A 161 -12.73 12.34 2.63
CA GLY A 161 -13.61 11.27 3.06
C GLY A 161 -12.99 9.87 2.90
N GLN A 162 -13.57 8.90 3.60
CA GLN A 162 -13.26 7.48 3.43
C GLN A 162 -14.48 6.60 3.73
N LYS A 163 -14.65 5.51 2.98
CA LYS A 163 -15.76 4.55 3.15
C LYS A 163 -15.38 3.30 3.95
N GLY A 164 -14.19 3.28 4.55
CA GLY A 164 -13.73 2.23 5.48
C GLY A 164 -12.84 1.14 4.89
N THR A 165 -12.87 0.88 3.58
CA THR A 165 -12.10 -0.24 2.99
C THR A 165 -10.59 -0.10 3.13
N GLY A 166 -10.03 1.10 2.91
CA GLY A 166 -8.59 1.34 3.14
C GLY A 166 -8.18 1.18 4.60
N LYS A 167 -9.06 1.55 5.54
CA LYS A 167 -8.86 1.34 6.98
C LYS A 167 -8.81 -0.15 7.31
N TRP A 168 -9.66 -0.98 6.69
CA TRP A 168 -9.63 -2.43 6.91
C TRP A 168 -8.32 -3.06 6.47
N THR A 169 -7.70 -2.61 5.36
CA THR A 169 -6.36 -3.07 4.97
C THR A 169 -5.32 -2.78 6.06
N ALA A 170 -5.33 -1.56 6.61
CA ALA A 170 -4.39 -1.17 7.66
C ALA A 170 -4.63 -1.94 8.97
N ILE A 171 -5.89 -2.15 9.37
CA ILE A 171 -6.24 -2.96 10.54
C ILE A 171 -5.78 -4.40 10.34
N ASN A 172 -6.12 -5.00 9.21
CA ASN A 172 -5.77 -6.39 8.96
C ASN A 172 -4.25 -6.58 8.88
N ALA A 173 -3.49 -5.61 8.36
CA ALA A 173 -2.04 -5.64 8.43
C ALA A 173 -1.51 -5.67 9.87
N LEU A 174 -2.13 -4.91 10.79
CA LEU A 174 -1.78 -4.96 12.21
C LEU A 174 -2.14 -6.32 12.84
N ASP A 175 -3.34 -6.84 12.55
CA ASP A 175 -3.79 -8.16 13.03
C ASP A 175 -2.84 -9.28 12.56
N MET A 176 -2.31 -9.17 11.34
CA MET A 176 -1.39 -10.11 10.70
C MET A 176 0.09 -9.89 11.05
N GLY A 177 0.41 -8.85 11.83
CA GLY A 177 1.80 -8.47 12.12
C GLY A 177 2.63 -8.09 10.89
N GLN A 178 2.00 -7.60 9.82
CA GLN A 178 2.65 -7.22 8.56
C GLN A 178 2.93 -5.71 8.47
N PRO A 179 4.14 -5.29 8.04
CA PRO A 179 4.55 -3.89 8.00
C PRO A 179 4.01 -3.13 6.78
N VAL A 180 2.69 -3.01 6.66
CA VAL A 180 2.02 -2.29 5.56
C VAL A 180 1.91 -0.80 5.86
N THR A 181 3.08 -0.18 6.04
CA THR A 181 3.20 1.15 6.63
C THR A 181 2.66 2.26 5.74
N LEU A 182 2.83 2.18 4.42
CA LEU A 182 2.42 3.24 3.50
C LEU A 182 0.90 3.39 3.46
N ILE A 183 0.18 2.28 3.38
CA ILE A 183 -1.30 2.28 3.41
C ILE A 183 -1.80 2.80 4.77
N GLY A 184 -1.12 2.42 5.87
CA GLY A 184 -1.40 2.97 7.20
C GLY A 184 -1.29 4.50 7.24
N GLU A 185 -0.17 5.05 6.77
CA GLU A 185 0.03 6.49 6.67
C GLU A 185 -0.96 7.17 5.73
N ALA A 186 -1.34 6.54 4.62
CA ALA A 186 -2.36 7.08 3.72
C ALA A 186 -3.74 7.17 4.39
N VAL A 187 -4.09 6.21 5.26
CA VAL A 187 -5.32 6.28 6.09
C VAL A 187 -5.20 7.40 7.12
N PHE A 188 -4.07 7.51 7.83
CA PHE A 188 -3.87 8.54 8.84
C PHE A 188 -3.82 9.95 8.23
N ALA A 189 -3.27 10.13 7.03
CA ALA A 189 -3.27 11.41 6.32
C ALA A 189 -4.71 11.89 6.03
N ARG A 190 -5.64 10.97 5.68
CA ARG A 190 -7.06 11.30 5.54
C ARG A 190 -7.68 11.72 6.87
N CYS A 191 -7.39 11.00 7.95
CA CYS A 191 -7.83 11.37 9.29
C CYS A 191 -7.32 12.77 9.68
N LEU A 192 -6.04 13.06 9.44
CA LEU A 192 -5.43 14.37 9.71
C LEU A 192 -6.10 15.49 8.91
N SER A 193 -6.41 15.25 7.62
CA SER A 193 -7.11 16.23 6.79
C SER A 193 -8.49 16.59 7.35
N SER A 194 -9.20 15.62 7.95
CA SER A 194 -10.52 15.81 8.55
C SER A 194 -10.50 16.72 9.79
N LEU A 195 -9.35 16.84 10.47
CA LEU A 195 -9.16 17.77 11.60
C LEU A 195 -9.00 19.24 11.13
N LYS A 196 -9.74 19.67 10.08
CA LYS A 196 -9.55 20.97 9.43
C LYS A 196 -9.64 22.14 10.40
N GLY A 197 -10.66 22.16 11.26
CA GLY A 197 -10.84 23.22 12.26
C GLY A 197 -9.68 23.30 13.26
N GLU A 198 -9.12 22.15 13.66
CA GLU A 198 -7.93 22.09 14.52
C GLU A 198 -6.69 22.55 13.77
N ARG A 199 -6.49 22.12 12.51
CA ARG A 199 -5.35 22.54 11.68
C ARG A 199 -5.32 24.04 11.43
N ILE A 200 -6.48 24.68 11.21
CA ILE A 200 -6.58 26.14 11.11
C ILE A 200 -6.06 26.78 12.40
N ARG A 201 -6.60 26.40 13.56
CA ARG A 201 -6.16 26.92 14.86
C ARG A 201 -4.68 26.62 15.14
N ALA A 202 -4.18 25.47 14.72
CA ALA A 202 -2.78 25.09 14.88
C ALA A 202 -1.86 25.98 14.03
N SER A 203 -2.25 26.32 12.80
CA SER A 203 -1.45 27.17 11.89
C SER A 203 -1.23 28.59 12.40
N GLU A 204 -2.10 29.09 13.29
CA GLU A 204 -1.95 30.40 13.95
C GLU A 204 -0.96 30.37 15.14
N ARG A 205 -0.60 29.17 15.62
CA ARG A 205 0.15 28.98 16.88
C ARG A 205 1.47 28.23 16.70
N LEU A 206 1.55 27.35 15.71
CA LEU A 206 2.71 26.53 15.42
C LEU A 206 3.46 27.11 14.22
N THR A 207 4.74 27.39 14.40
CA THR A 207 5.63 27.85 13.34
C THR A 207 6.40 26.68 12.72
N GLY A 208 6.70 26.76 11.43
CA GLY A 208 7.56 25.81 10.72
C GLY A 208 8.52 26.54 9.78
N PRO A 209 9.46 25.81 9.16
CA PRO A 209 10.29 26.39 8.10
C PRO A 209 9.41 26.84 6.93
N THR A 210 9.85 27.89 6.23
CA THR A 210 9.23 28.31 4.97
C THR A 210 10.04 27.71 3.82
N PRO A 211 9.41 27.03 2.85
CA PRO A 211 10.10 26.56 1.67
C PRO A 211 10.80 27.73 0.95
N SER A 212 12.10 27.59 0.73
CA SER A 212 12.87 28.50 -0.11
C SER A 212 13.61 27.66 -1.13
N PHE A 213 13.25 27.82 -2.40
CA PHE A 213 13.87 27.10 -3.49
C PHE A 213 14.78 28.02 -4.31
N SER A 214 16.07 27.67 -4.33
CA SER A 214 17.06 28.21 -5.26
C SER A 214 17.79 27.03 -5.89
N GLY A 215 17.61 26.81 -7.19
CA GLY A 215 18.25 25.68 -7.87
C GLY A 215 17.58 25.31 -9.19
N ASN A 216 17.96 24.15 -9.71
CA ASN A 216 17.39 23.62 -10.95
C ASN A 216 16.04 22.96 -10.67
N ARG A 217 14.95 23.61 -11.11
CA ARG A 217 13.58 23.09 -10.94
C ARG A 217 13.41 21.71 -11.57
N GLN A 218 13.98 21.49 -12.76
CA GLN A 218 13.83 20.23 -13.48
C GLN A 218 14.46 19.06 -12.72
N GLU A 219 15.62 19.29 -12.09
CA GLU A 219 16.28 18.27 -11.28
C GLU A 219 15.40 17.82 -10.09
N VAL A 220 14.71 18.76 -9.43
CA VAL A 220 13.76 18.41 -8.35
C VAL A 220 12.57 17.63 -8.89
N LEU A 221 12.06 17.98 -10.07
CA LEU A 221 10.96 17.25 -10.70
C LEU A 221 11.36 15.83 -11.10
N ASP A 222 12.56 15.64 -11.65
CA ASP A 222 13.09 14.32 -11.99
C ASP A 222 13.29 13.46 -10.72
N ASN A 223 13.83 14.07 -9.65
CA ASN A 223 13.96 13.42 -8.34
C ASN A 223 12.59 13.05 -7.74
N LEU A 224 11.59 13.92 -7.92
CA LEU A 224 10.22 13.70 -7.45
C LEU A 224 9.52 12.57 -8.21
N GLU A 225 9.73 12.46 -9.52
CA GLU A 225 9.25 11.32 -10.31
C GLU A 225 9.82 10.01 -9.77
N GLN A 226 11.14 9.98 -9.50
CA GLN A 226 11.81 8.81 -8.92
C GLN A 226 11.31 8.49 -7.51
N ALA A 227 11.11 9.50 -6.66
CA ALA A 227 10.58 9.34 -5.31
C ALA A 227 9.17 8.74 -5.31
N LEU A 228 8.30 9.25 -6.19
CA LEU A 228 6.95 8.76 -6.41
C LEU A 228 6.96 7.31 -6.90
N TYR A 229 7.77 7.01 -7.91
CA TYR A 229 7.86 5.66 -8.47
C TYR A 229 8.40 4.64 -7.47
N ALA A 230 9.49 4.98 -6.75
CA ALA A 230 10.05 4.11 -5.72
C ALA A 230 9.07 3.83 -4.58
N SER A 231 8.39 4.87 -4.09
CA SER A 231 7.44 4.73 -3.00
C SER A 231 6.21 3.92 -3.42
N LYS A 232 5.77 4.07 -4.68
CA LYS A 232 4.72 3.22 -5.26
C LYS A 232 5.15 1.74 -5.26
N ILE A 233 6.39 1.42 -5.69
CA ILE A 233 6.92 0.05 -5.61
C ILE A 233 6.85 -0.50 -4.17
N ILE A 234 7.18 0.31 -3.17
CA ILE A 234 7.08 -0.10 -1.77
C ILE A 234 5.64 -0.40 -1.35
N SER A 235 4.67 0.46 -1.71
CA SER A 235 3.25 0.23 -1.38
C SER A 235 2.74 -1.10 -1.94
N TYR A 236 3.08 -1.42 -3.20
CA TYR A 236 2.66 -2.67 -3.82
C TYR A 236 3.41 -3.86 -3.21
N THR A 237 4.72 -3.74 -2.96
CA THR A 237 5.49 -4.75 -2.21
C THR A 237 4.80 -5.11 -0.89
N GLN A 238 4.45 -4.10 -0.09
CA GLN A 238 3.76 -4.29 1.19
C GLN A 238 2.37 -4.94 1.02
N GLY A 239 1.60 -4.52 0.01
CA GLY A 239 0.29 -5.11 -0.28
C GLY A 239 0.37 -6.60 -0.67
N PHE A 240 1.36 -6.98 -1.47
CA PHE A 240 1.58 -8.39 -1.82
C PHE A 240 2.12 -9.22 -0.66
N MET A 241 2.97 -8.66 0.20
CA MET A 241 3.37 -9.31 1.47
C MET A 241 2.16 -9.61 2.36
N LEU A 242 1.22 -8.65 2.47
CA LEU A 242 -0.01 -8.83 3.23
C LEU A 242 -0.91 -9.93 2.66
N MET A 243 -1.03 -10.02 1.33
CA MET A 243 -1.80 -11.09 0.68
C MET A 243 -1.15 -12.46 0.87
N GLU A 244 0.17 -12.55 0.77
CA GLU A 244 0.92 -13.80 1.01
C GLU A 244 0.73 -14.30 2.44
N ASN A 245 0.85 -13.42 3.44
CA ASN A 245 0.67 -13.81 4.83
C ASN A 245 -0.78 -14.23 5.12
N ALA A 246 -1.78 -13.54 4.57
CA ALA A 246 -3.18 -13.97 4.70
C ALA A 246 -3.48 -15.28 3.96
N ALA A 247 -2.81 -15.55 2.85
CA ALA A 247 -2.91 -16.85 2.18
C ALA A 247 -2.44 -17.98 3.10
N GLN A 248 -1.34 -17.77 3.83
CA GLN A 248 -0.81 -18.73 4.80
C GLN A 248 -1.74 -18.90 6.02
N GLU A 249 -2.19 -17.80 6.61
CA GLU A 249 -3.07 -17.80 7.80
C GLU A 249 -4.42 -18.47 7.52
N TYR A 250 -5.04 -18.16 6.37
CA TYR A 250 -6.37 -18.68 6.01
C TYR A 250 -6.34 -19.94 5.15
N GLY A 251 -5.15 -20.44 4.79
CA GLY A 251 -5.00 -21.60 3.91
C GLY A 251 -5.51 -21.37 2.48
N TRP A 252 -5.56 -20.11 2.02
CA TRP A 252 -6.00 -19.78 0.67
C TRP A 252 -4.90 -20.00 -0.35
N LYS A 253 -5.29 -20.44 -1.56
CA LYS A 253 -4.38 -20.57 -2.70
C LYS A 253 -4.49 -19.33 -3.60
N LEU A 254 -3.86 -18.24 -3.17
CA LEU A 254 -3.85 -17.00 -3.94
C LEU A 254 -2.86 -17.09 -5.11
N GLN A 255 -3.34 -16.84 -6.33
CA GLN A 255 -2.49 -16.80 -7.51
C GLN A 255 -2.03 -15.36 -7.77
N LYS A 256 -0.82 -15.03 -7.28
CA LYS A 256 -0.24 -13.68 -7.35
C LYS A 256 -0.16 -13.09 -8.77
N PRO A 257 0.25 -13.83 -9.82
CA PRO A 257 0.24 -13.30 -11.19
C PRO A 257 -1.15 -12.88 -11.67
N GLU A 258 -2.18 -13.63 -11.29
CA GLU A 258 -3.58 -13.49 -11.68
C GLU A 258 -4.21 -12.33 -10.93
N ILE A 259 -3.86 -12.13 -9.66
CA ILE A 259 -4.21 -10.93 -8.89
C ILE A 259 -3.64 -9.68 -9.56
N ALA A 260 -2.35 -9.69 -9.89
CA ALA A 260 -1.73 -8.59 -10.62
C ALA A 260 -2.42 -8.36 -11.98
N LEU A 261 -2.75 -9.44 -12.71
CA LEU A 261 -3.47 -9.38 -13.99
C LEU A 261 -4.84 -8.70 -13.85
N MET A 262 -5.63 -9.09 -12.84
CA MET A 262 -6.95 -8.49 -12.61
C MET A 262 -6.85 -6.99 -12.34
N TRP A 263 -5.74 -6.51 -11.79
CA TRP A 263 -5.54 -5.08 -11.54
C TRP A 263 -5.01 -4.31 -12.77
N ARG A 264 -4.48 -4.97 -13.80
CA ARG A 264 -3.91 -4.29 -14.99
C ARG A 264 -4.91 -3.44 -15.78
N GLY A 265 -6.21 -3.74 -15.68
CA GLY A 265 -7.26 -3.02 -16.39
C GLY A 265 -8.57 -3.02 -15.62
N GLY A 266 -9.47 -2.10 -15.97
CA GLY A 266 -10.80 -1.97 -15.37
C GLY A 266 -10.83 -1.38 -13.96
N CYS A 267 -9.82 -1.60 -13.14
CA CYS A 267 -9.75 -1.07 -11.77
C CYS A 267 -9.20 0.38 -11.70
N ILE A 268 -9.26 1.00 -10.52
CA ILE A 268 -8.76 2.37 -10.30
C ILE A 268 -7.24 2.44 -10.34
N ILE A 269 -6.54 1.43 -9.80
CA ILE A 269 -5.08 1.40 -9.74
C ILE A 269 -4.40 0.90 -11.04
N ARG A 270 -5.17 0.79 -12.13
CA ARG A 270 -4.67 0.29 -13.42
C ARG A 270 -3.51 1.15 -13.93
N SER A 271 -2.45 0.48 -14.37
CA SER A 271 -1.19 1.12 -14.76
C SER A 271 -0.30 0.18 -15.57
N VAL A 272 0.65 0.75 -16.33
CA VAL A 272 1.68 -0.05 -17.01
C VAL A 272 2.54 -0.83 -16.02
N PHE A 273 2.75 -0.26 -14.83
CA PHE A 273 3.47 -0.84 -13.70
C PHE A 273 2.96 -2.24 -13.29
N LEU A 274 1.66 -2.50 -13.41
CA LEU A 274 1.09 -3.81 -13.09
C LEU A 274 1.46 -4.89 -14.10
N LYS A 275 1.83 -4.52 -15.34
CA LYS A 275 2.40 -5.49 -16.29
C LYS A 275 3.72 -6.05 -15.79
N ASP A 276 4.56 -5.21 -15.19
CA ASP A 276 5.85 -5.63 -14.63
C ASP A 276 5.67 -6.52 -13.39
N ILE A 277 4.66 -6.25 -12.56
CA ILE A 277 4.32 -7.12 -11.41
C ILE A 277 3.84 -8.48 -11.91
N THR A 278 2.92 -8.51 -12.89
CA THR A 278 2.47 -9.77 -13.50
C THR A 278 3.65 -10.53 -14.10
N ALA A 279 4.56 -9.86 -14.81
CA ALA A 279 5.74 -10.49 -15.41
C ALA A 279 6.68 -11.07 -14.35
N ALA A 280 6.93 -10.35 -13.24
CA ALA A 280 7.78 -10.83 -12.16
C ALA A 280 7.25 -12.12 -11.52
N TYR A 281 5.95 -12.17 -11.20
CA TYR A 281 5.34 -13.38 -10.64
C TYR A 281 5.14 -14.51 -11.66
N ARG A 282 4.95 -14.21 -12.96
CA ARG A 282 4.95 -15.25 -14.01
C ARG A 282 6.33 -15.88 -14.18
N ALA A 283 7.40 -15.08 -14.08
CA ALA A 283 8.77 -15.57 -14.18
C ALA A 283 9.19 -16.37 -12.94
N ASN A 284 8.73 -15.97 -11.75
CA ASN A 284 8.96 -16.69 -10.50
C ASN A 284 7.69 -16.67 -9.61
N PRO A 285 6.84 -17.71 -9.68
CA PRO A 285 5.63 -17.79 -8.84
C PRO A 285 5.91 -17.80 -7.33
N ASP A 286 7.07 -18.33 -6.95
CA ASP A 286 7.53 -18.43 -5.55
C ASP A 286 8.29 -17.17 -5.10
N LEU A 287 8.23 -16.07 -5.87
CA LEU A 287 8.86 -14.81 -5.50
C LEU A 287 8.33 -14.34 -4.13
N GLU A 288 9.22 -14.33 -3.14
CA GLU A 288 8.92 -13.95 -1.76
C GLU A 288 8.57 -12.46 -1.64
N ASN A 289 9.30 -11.62 -2.37
CA ASN A 289 9.15 -10.17 -2.31
C ASN A 289 9.41 -9.53 -3.67
N LEU A 290 8.58 -8.56 -4.07
CA LEU A 290 8.74 -7.85 -5.35
C LEU A 290 10.10 -7.18 -5.48
N LEU A 291 10.71 -6.71 -4.40
CA LEU A 291 12.03 -6.06 -4.41
C LEU A 291 13.17 -7.01 -4.80
N PHE A 292 12.94 -8.32 -4.79
CA PHE A 292 13.91 -9.32 -5.21
C PHE A 292 13.88 -9.59 -6.72
N ALA A 293 12.84 -9.15 -7.43
CA ALA A 293 12.82 -9.24 -8.88
C ALA A 293 13.71 -8.16 -9.51
N ASP A 294 14.51 -8.55 -10.50
CA ASP A 294 15.54 -7.70 -11.13
C ASP A 294 15.01 -6.34 -11.61
N PHE A 295 13.80 -6.30 -12.17
CA PHE A 295 13.19 -5.07 -12.65
C PHE A 295 12.99 -4.05 -11.52
N PHE A 296 12.31 -4.46 -10.43
CA PHE A 296 12.04 -3.58 -9.29
C PHE A 296 13.30 -3.24 -8.52
N ASN A 297 14.25 -4.18 -8.43
CA ASN A 297 15.54 -3.92 -7.83
C ASN A 297 16.28 -2.79 -8.56
N LYS A 298 16.42 -2.89 -9.89
CA LYS A 298 17.05 -1.86 -10.72
C LYS A 298 16.32 -0.51 -10.64
N ALA A 299 14.98 -0.54 -10.67
CA ALA A 299 14.16 0.66 -10.52
C ALA A 299 14.44 1.39 -9.19
N ILE A 300 14.43 0.65 -8.07
CA ILE A 300 14.74 1.23 -6.76
C ILE A 300 16.17 1.75 -6.69
N GLN A 301 17.16 1.00 -7.19
CA GLN A 301 18.56 1.45 -7.19
C GLN A 301 18.74 2.76 -7.96
N LYS A 302 18.08 2.91 -9.11
CA LYS A 302 18.08 4.16 -9.88
C LYS A 302 17.42 5.31 -9.10
N ALA A 303 16.32 5.04 -8.42
CA ALA A 303 15.51 6.07 -7.78
C ALA A 303 16.08 6.59 -6.45
N GLN A 304 16.98 5.85 -5.80
CA GLN A 304 17.46 6.10 -4.44
C GLN A 304 17.94 7.54 -4.18
N THR A 305 18.73 8.12 -5.09
CA THR A 305 19.27 9.47 -4.91
C THR A 305 18.14 10.50 -4.90
N GLY A 306 17.28 10.50 -5.93
CA GLY A 306 16.16 11.43 -6.01
C GLY A 306 15.15 11.22 -4.90
N TRP A 307 14.89 9.96 -4.53
CA TRP A 307 13.97 9.63 -3.45
C TRP A 307 14.42 10.19 -2.09
N ARG A 308 15.70 10.02 -1.74
CA ARG A 308 16.28 10.58 -0.50
C ARG A 308 16.31 12.10 -0.52
N ASP A 309 16.62 12.68 -1.66
CA ASP A 309 16.61 14.14 -1.84
C ASP A 309 15.23 14.72 -1.55
N ILE A 310 14.17 14.11 -2.08
CA ILE A 310 12.79 14.55 -1.90
C ILE A 310 12.32 14.40 -0.46
N VAL A 311 12.58 13.25 0.18
CA VAL A 311 12.22 13.07 1.60
C VAL A 311 12.97 14.09 2.48
N SER A 312 14.23 14.37 2.17
CA SER A 312 15.02 15.38 2.89
C SER A 312 14.46 16.79 2.68
N LYS A 313 14.11 17.15 1.43
CA LYS A 313 13.46 18.42 1.11
C LYS A 313 12.11 18.57 1.80
N GLY A 314 11.28 17.53 1.82
CA GLY A 314 10.00 17.54 2.55
C GLY A 314 10.20 17.94 4.01
N ALA A 315 11.14 17.31 4.70
CA ALA A 315 11.48 17.64 6.07
C ALA A 315 12.04 19.07 6.24
N LEU A 316 13.01 19.48 5.41
CA LEU A 316 13.65 20.80 5.49
C LEU A 316 12.70 21.95 5.12
N TRP A 317 11.77 21.71 4.21
CA TRP A 317 10.78 22.70 3.75
C TRP A 317 9.51 22.71 4.60
N GLY A 318 9.35 21.78 5.54
CA GLY A 318 8.13 21.67 6.34
C GLY A 318 6.90 21.22 5.54
N ILE A 319 7.13 20.45 4.46
CA ILE A 319 6.08 19.85 3.63
C ILE A 319 5.90 18.40 4.09
N PRO A 320 4.75 18.00 4.65
CA PRO A 320 4.51 16.65 5.12
C PRO A 320 4.52 15.65 3.95
N THR A 321 5.39 14.65 4.05
CA THR A 321 5.49 13.56 3.08
C THR A 321 5.35 12.18 3.74
N PRO A 322 4.26 11.92 4.49
CA PRO A 322 4.16 10.70 5.29
C PRO A 322 4.33 9.41 4.47
N ALA A 323 3.77 9.36 3.26
CA ALA A 323 3.89 8.20 2.38
C ALA A 323 5.31 8.06 1.78
N PHE A 324 5.95 9.13 1.30
CA PHE A 324 7.35 9.04 0.84
C PHE A 324 8.31 8.67 1.98
N SER A 325 8.14 9.29 3.15
CA SER A 325 9.00 9.07 4.31
C SER A 325 8.88 7.65 4.86
N THR A 326 7.67 7.12 4.99
CA THR A 326 7.47 5.74 5.49
C THR A 326 7.94 4.69 4.48
N ALA A 327 7.77 4.94 3.18
CA ALA A 327 8.26 4.05 2.15
C ALA A 327 9.79 3.94 2.17
N LEU A 328 10.49 5.07 2.31
CA LEU A 328 11.95 5.09 2.42
C LEU A 328 12.42 4.41 3.71
N SER A 329 11.73 4.67 4.82
CA SER A 329 12.01 4.05 6.12
C SER A 329 11.82 2.53 6.09
N PHE A 330 10.75 2.04 5.45
CA PHE A 330 10.52 0.62 5.22
C PHE A 330 11.64 0.01 4.37
N TYR A 331 12.00 0.64 3.26
CA TYR A 331 13.06 0.13 2.38
C TYR A 331 14.41 0.02 3.10
N ASP A 332 14.81 1.08 3.82
CA ASP A 332 16.04 1.08 4.61
C ASP A 332 15.98 0.05 5.75
N GLY A 333 14.80 -0.13 6.36
CA GLY A 333 14.57 -1.15 7.38
C GLY A 333 14.72 -2.57 6.82
N PHE A 334 14.03 -2.85 5.72
CA PHE A 334 13.95 -4.17 5.09
C PHE A 334 15.30 -4.67 4.57
N ARG A 335 16.13 -3.78 4.00
CA ARG A 335 17.46 -4.15 3.50
C ARG A 335 18.54 -4.26 4.59
N THR A 336 18.23 -3.89 5.82
CA THR A 336 19.21 -3.83 6.91
C THR A 336 19.29 -5.18 7.63
N LYS A 337 20.45 -5.85 7.52
CA LYS A 337 20.70 -7.15 8.17
C LYS A 337 20.46 -7.13 9.68
N ASN A 338 20.84 -6.03 10.35
CA ASN A 338 20.78 -5.90 11.80
C ASN A 338 20.07 -4.59 12.17
N LEU A 339 18.80 -4.69 12.54
CA LEU A 339 18.01 -3.55 13.02
C LEU A 339 18.25 -3.30 14.51
N PRO A 340 17.93 -2.08 15.01
CA PRO A 340 18.02 -1.75 16.43
C PRO A 340 16.98 -2.49 17.30
N ALA A 341 16.22 -3.46 16.78
CA ALA A 341 15.27 -4.24 17.57
C ALA A 341 15.94 -5.04 18.72
N ASN A 342 17.26 -5.21 18.70
CA ASN A 342 18.03 -5.77 19.82
C ASN A 342 17.92 -4.93 21.10
N ILE A 343 17.94 -3.58 21.02
CA ILE A 343 17.77 -2.76 22.23
C ILE A 343 16.34 -2.83 22.74
N LEU A 344 15.36 -2.95 21.84
CA LEU A 344 13.96 -3.13 22.20
C LEU A 344 13.74 -4.45 22.95
N GLN A 345 14.37 -5.54 22.50
CA GLN A 345 14.36 -6.81 23.22
C GLN A 345 15.04 -6.71 24.59
N ALA A 346 16.22 -6.08 24.68
CA ALA A 346 16.92 -5.88 25.94
C ALA A 346 16.10 -5.05 26.94
N GLN A 347 15.44 -3.97 26.48
CA GLN A 347 14.54 -3.17 27.31
C GLN A 347 13.37 -4.00 27.85
N ARG A 348 12.70 -4.77 26.99
CA ARG A 348 11.58 -5.66 27.38
C ARG A 348 12.00 -6.69 28.41
N ASP A 349 13.18 -7.30 28.23
CA ASP A 349 13.71 -8.24 29.21
C ASP A 349 14.11 -7.55 30.52
N TYR A 350 14.63 -6.32 30.45
CA TYR A 350 15.01 -5.52 31.61
C TYR A 350 13.83 -5.22 32.54
N PHE A 351 12.75 -4.62 32.02
CA PHE A 351 11.66 -4.16 32.87
C PHE A 351 10.59 -5.23 33.12
N GLY A 352 10.48 -6.23 32.24
CA GLY A 352 9.35 -7.16 32.21
C GLY A 352 9.73 -8.63 32.14
N ALA A 353 11.03 -8.97 32.16
CA ALA A 353 11.53 -10.34 32.07
C ALA A 353 10.94 -11.12 30.88
N HIS A 354 10.73 -10.41 29.76
CA HIS A 354 10.09 -10.92 28.54
C HIS A 354 10.98 -11.84 27.71
N THR A 355 12.20 -12.11 28.15
CA THR A 355 13.22 -12.90 27.46
C THR A 355 13.66 -12.32 26.11
N PHE A 356 14.77 -12.84 25.58
CA PHE A 356 15.25 -12.58 24.23
C PHE A 356 15.99 -13.80 23.67
N ARG A 357 16.33 -13.80 22.37
CA ARG A 357 17.18 -14.82 21.75
C ARG A 357 18.54 -14.26 21.37
N ILE A 358 19.58 -15.08 21.52
CA ILE A 358 20.94 -14.73 21.07
C ILE A 358 21.07 -14.94 19.57
N LYS A 359 21.94 -14.18 18.90
CA LYS A 359 22.27 -14.45 17.51
C LYS A 359 23.10 -15.73 17.41
N PRO A 360 22.92 -16.56 16.36
CA PRO A 360 23.66 -17.80 16.19
C PRO A 360 25.18 -17.62 16.29
N GLU A 361 25.74 -16.56 15.70
CA GLU A 361 27.17 -16.27 15.72
C GLU A 361 27.74 -15.87 17.10
N PHE A 362 26.88 -15.58 18.08
CA PHE A 362 27.24 -15.24 19.46
C PHE A 362 26.76 -16.29 20.47
N ALA A 363 26.28 -17.44 20.01
CA ALA A 363 25.83 -18.52 20.89
C ALA A 363 26.99 -19.04 21.77
N SER A 364 26.67 -19.36 23.02
CA SER A 364 27.61 -19.86 24.03
C SER A 364 26.92 -20.80 25.01
N GLN A 365 27.67 -21.38 25.96
CA GLN A 365 27.06 -22.19 27.04
C GLN A 365 26.10 -21.37 27.90
N THR A 366 26.42 -20.09 28.16
CA THR A 366 25.57 -19.18 28.93
C THR A 366 24.35 -18.70 28.14
N TYR A 367 24.53 -18.49 26.84
CA TYR A 367 23.50 -18.00 25.93
C TYR A 367 23.35 -18.98 24.76
N PRO A 368 22.60 -20.08 24.93
CA PRO A 368 22.43 -21.07 23.89
C PRO A 368 21.56 -20.56 22.73
N GLU A 369 21.88 -20.97 21.51
CA GLU A 369 21.09 -20.66 20.32
C GLU A 369 19.67 -21.24 20.42
N GLY A 370 18.68 -20.49 19.92
CA GLY A 370 17.30 -20.94 19.84
C GLY A 370 16.57 -21.07 21.18
N LYS A 371 17.17 -20.64 22.29
CA LYS A 371 16.55 -20.61 23.62
C LYS A 371 16.15 -19.19 24.00
N ASP A 372 15.04 -19.09 24.73
CA ASP A 372 14.58 -17.85 25.34
C ASP A 372 15.41 -17.61 26.60
N ILE A 373 16.11 -16.47 26.63
CA ILE A 373 17.11 -16.09 27.63
C ILE A 373 16.57 -14.92 28.42
N HIS A 374 16.66 -14.98 29.76
CA HIS A 374 16.46 -13.84 30.65
C HIS A 374 17.77 -13.47 31.32
N VAL A 375 18.08 -12.17 31.39
CA VAL A 375 19.23 -11.64 32.12
C VAL A 375 18.76 -10.86 33.34
N ASN A 376 19.37 -11.09 34.50
CA ASN A 376 19.16 -10.23 35.66
C ASN A 376 19.93 -8.91 35.51
N TRP A 377 19.34 -7.97 34.78
CA TRP A 377 19.98 -6.70 34.44
C TRP A 377 20.26 -5.79 35.65
N THR A 378 19.53 -5.96 36.75
CA THR A 378 19.65 -5.11 37.94
C THR A 378 20.66 -5.64 38.95
N GLY A 379 21.04 -6.92 38.85
CA GLY A 379 21.81 -7.63 39.88
C GLY A 379 21.06 -7.81 41.20
N ARG A 380 19.77 -7.44 41.24
CA ARG A 380 18.91 -7.47 42.44
C ARG A 380 17.61 -8.25 42.24
N GLY A 381 17.22 -8.53 41.00
CA GLY A 381 16.07 -9.36 40.66
C GLY A 381 16.36 -10.86 40.79
N GLY A 382 15.31 -11.70 40.80
CA GLY A 382 15.46 -13.15 40.67
C GLY A 382 15.55 -13.58 39.20
N ASN A 383 15.88 -14.86 38.95
CA ASN A 383 15.94 -15.44 37.58
C ASN A 383 14.55 -15.84 37.03
N VAL A 384 13.49 -15.14 37.44
CA VAL A 384 12.11 -15.49 37.08
C VAL A 384 11.73 -14.72 35.83
N SER A 385 11.52 -15.42 34.71
CA SER A 385 10.99 -14.84 33.48
C SER A 385 9.47 -14.81 33.47
N ALA A 386 8.88 -13.87 32.73
CA ALA A 386 7.46 -13.91 32.42
C ALA A 386 7.19 -15.12 31.50
N SER A 387 6.10 -15.86 31.75
CA SER A 387 5.64 -16.90 30.83
C SER A 387 5.38 -16.29 29.44
N THR A 388 5.82 -16.98 28.39
CA THR A 388 5.70 -16.52 27.01
C THR A 388 4.24 -16.25 26.63
N TYR A 389 3.94 -15.02 26.23
CA TYR A 389 2.73 -14.72 25.46
C TYR A 389 3.03 -15.08 24.01
N THR A 390 2.44 -16.14 23.50
CA THR A 390 2.27 -16.33 22.05
C THR A 390 1.21 -15.33 21.59
N ALA A 391 1.64 -14.33 20.80
CA ALA A 391 0.75 -13.44 20.06
C ALA A 391 0.24 -14.16 18.82
#